data_AF-A0A950FZW4-F1
#
_entry.id   AF-A0A950FZW4-F1
#
_cell.length_a   1.000
_cell.length_b   1.000
_cell.length_c   1.000
_cell.angle_alpha   90.00
_cell.angle_beta   90.00
_cell.angle_gamma   90.00
#
_symmetry.space_group_name_H-M   'P 1'
#
loop_
_entity.id
_entity.type
_entity.pdbx_description
1 polymer ?
#
loop_
_entity_poly.entity_id
_entity_poly.type
_entity_poly.pdbx_seq_one_letter_code
_entity_poly.pdbx_strand_id
1 'polypeptide(L)'
;MRQTYWLLTAVSLTILPTLQAEKIDQRNFAIDTCFPTPNEIQLAEGRARCYWAKHALAFGADPRFLAVDTSTLFAGEIQDLYPKLIYSETTGSFLNRGDHKGSYSELDLHGIMIYDTKTGHFVSNQGYVSVDTPPRGSVARFGPYLARYIGWG
;
A
#
# COMPACT_ATOMS: atom_id res chain seq x y z
N MET A 1 -54.87 -16.80 -46.78
CA MET A 1 -53.40 -16.92 -46.68
C MET A 1 -52.83 -15.64 -46.10
N ARG A 2 -52.31 -15.66 -44.86
CA ARG A 2 -51.33 -14.66 -44.38
C ARG A 2 -50.73 -15.16 -43.06
N GLN A 3 -49.52 -15.70 -43.14
CA GLN A 3 -48.68 -16.03 -41.99
C GLN A 3 -47.93 -14.77 -41.58
N THR A 4 -48.06 -14.37 -40.32
CA THR A 4 -47.27 -13.30 -39.70
C THR A 4 -46.22 -13.95 -38.80
N TYR A 5 -44.97 -13.91 -39.24
CA TYR A 5 -43.81 -14.37 -38.48
C TYR A 5 -43.39 -13.29 -37.49
N TRP A 6 -43.44 -13.60 -36.20
CA TRP A 6 -42.84 -12.80 -35.13
C TRP A 6 -41.35 -13.16 -35.03
N LEU A 7 -40.48 -12.22 -35.41
CA LEU A 7 -39.04 -12.30 -35.14
C LEU A 7 -38.78 -11.84 -33.70
N LEU A 8 -38.43 -12.79 -32.83
CA LEU A 8 -37.88 -12.52 -31.50
C LEU A 8 -36.37 -12.25 -31.64
N THR A 9 -35.98 -10.98 -31.61
CA THR A 9 -34.58 -10.56 -31.50
C THR A 9 -34.14 -10.64 -30.04
N ALA A 10 -33.37 -11.66 -29.68
CA ALA A 10 -32.70 -11.75 -28.39
C ALA A 10 -31.49 -10.81 -28.37
N VAL A 11 -31.61 -9.67 -27.67
CA VAL A 11 -30.49 -8.77 -27.39
C VAL A 11 -29.75 -9.30 -26.17
N SER A 12 -28.71 -10.10 -26.39
CA SER A 12 -27.78 -10.50 -25.34
C SER A 12 -26.91 -9.31 -24.95
N LEU A 13 -27.26 -8.64 -23.85
CA LEU A 13 -26.47 -7.56 -23.25
C LEU A 13 -25.24 -8.19 -22.56
N THR A 14 -24.12 -8.30 -23.29
CA THR A 14 -22.85 -8.72 -22.69
C THR A 14 -22.29 -7.57 -21.85
N ILE A 15 -22.51 -7.62 -20.54
CA ILE A 15 -21.78 -6.81 -19.57
C ILE A 15 -20.34 -7.32 -19.57
N LEU A 16 -19.49 -6.73 -20.41
CA LEU A 16 -18.05 -6.93 -20.34
C LEU A 16 -17.56 -6.29 -19.03
N PRO A 17 -16.96 -7.05 -18.08
CA PRO A 17 -16.31 -6.43 -16.95
C PRO A 17 -15.17 -5.56 -17.48
N THR A 18 -15.23 -4.26 -17.22
CA THR A 18 -14.12 -3.35 -17.47
C THR A 18 -12.95 -3.80 -16.59
N LEU A 19 -11.98 -4.46 -17.22
CA LEU A 19 -10.68 -4.76 -16.63
C LEU A 19 -9.94 -3.43 -16.45
N GLN A 20 -10.24 -2.72 -15.36
CA GLN A 20 -9.49 -1.53 -14.99
C GLN A 20 -8.12 -2.01 -14.54
N ALA A 21 -7.11 -1.79 -15.38
CA ALA A 21 -5.74 -2.11 -15.05
C ALA A 21 -5.37 -1.37 -13.75
N GLU A 22 -4.92 -2.14 -12.76
CA GLU A 22 -4.50 -1.58 -11.48
C GLU A 22 -3.35 -0.58 -11.70
N LYS A 23 -3.55 0.66 -11.26
CA LYS A 23 -2.52 1.69 -11.34
C LYS A 23 -1.49 1.43 -10.24
N ILE A 24 -0.27 1.09 -10.64
CA ILE A 24 0.86 0.90 -9.74
C ILE A 24 1.64 2.22 -9.62
N ASP A 25 1.86 2.69 -8.40
CA ASP A 25 2.78 3.81 -8.15
C ASP A 25 4.22 3.29 -8.07
N GLN A 26 5.03 3.68 -9.05
CA GLN A 26 6.42 3.24 -9.17
C GLN A 26 7.38 4.07 -8.30
N ARG A 27 6.91 5.15 -7.67
CA ARG A 27 7.75 5.95 -6.77
C ARG A 27 8.05 5.15 -5.50
N ASN A 28 9.25 5.29 -4.96
CA ASN A 28 9.62 4.66 -3.71
C ASN A 28 9.05 5.47 -2.54
N PHE A 29 8.16 4.84 -1.78
CA PHE A 29 7.55 5.42 -0.58
C PHE A 29 8.44 5.28 0.66
N ALA A 30 9.52 4.50 0.58
CA ALA A 30 10.48 4.37 1.67
C ALA A 30 11.49 5.53 1.67
N ILE A 31 11.60 6.23 2.79
CA ILE A 31 12.60 7.27 3.04
C ILE A 31 13.78 6.78 3.88
N ASP A 32 13.56 5.68 4.62
CA ASP A 32 14.53 5.06 5.50
C ASP A 32 14.10 3.62 5.84
N THR A 33 14.81 2.98 6.75
CA THR A 33 14.45 1.69 7.34
C THR A 33 14.18 1.81 8.83
N CYS A 34 13.42 0.87 9.38
CA CYS A 34 13.12 0.79 10.81
C CYS A 34 13.17 -0.65 11.30
N PHE A 35 13.23 -0.84 12.62
CA PHE A 35 13.22 -2.15 13.26
C PHE A 35 12.11 -2.20 14.30
N PRO A 36 10.86 -2.51 13.89
CA PRO A 36 9.75 -2.65 14.82
C PRO A 36 10.03 -3.73 15.86
N THR A 37 9.44 -3.58 17.04
CA THR A 37 9.58 -4.53 18.14
C THR A 37 8.91 -5.86 17.80
N PRO A 38 9.31 -6.99 18.44
CA PRO A 38 8.67 -8.28 18.21
C PRO A 38 7.14 -8.28 18.41
N ASN A 39 6.64 -7.49 19.36
CA ASN A 39 5.20 -7.37 19.63
C ASN A 39 4.46 -6.65 18.49
N GLU A 40 5.04 -5.57 17.96
CA GLU A 40 4.47 -4.85 16.81
C GLU A 40 4.44 -5.73 15.55
N ILE A 41 5.53 -6.47 15.31
CA ILE A 41 5.62 -7.46 14.23
C ILE A 41 4.51 -8.50 14.39
N GLN A 42 4.37 -9.14 15.55
CA GLN A 42 3.36 -10.18 15.75
C GLN A 42 1.93 -9.66 15.56
N LEU A 43 1.65 -8.45 16.06
CA LEU A 43 0.36 -7.79 15.90
C LEU A 43 0.05 -7.48 14.42
N ALA A 44 1.02 -6.92 13.70
CA ALA A 44 0.88 -6.59 12.29
C ALA A 44 0.74 -7.84 11.42
N GLU A 45 1.42 -8.94 11.75
CA GLU A 45 1.28 -10.21 11.04
C GLU A 45 -0.14 -10.76 11.17
N GLY A 46 -0.72 -10.70 12.38
CA GLY A 46 -2.11 -11.08 12.62
C GLY A 46 -3.09 -10.24 11.80
N ARG A 47 -2.88 -8.93 11.74
CA ARG A 47 -3.68 -7.99 10.92
C ARG A 47 -3.58 -8.30 9.43
N ALA A 48 -2.36 -8.49 8.92
CA ALA A 48 -2.10 -8.83 7.52
C ALA A 48 -2.77 -10.15 7.12
N ARG A 49 -2.65 -11.17 7.98
CA ARG A 49 -3.31 -12.47 7.77
C ARG A 49 -4.83 -12.34 7.72
N CYS A 50 -5.42 -11.59 8.65
CA CYS A 50 -6.86 -11.34 8.67
C CYS A 50 -7.33 -10.56 7.44
N TYR A 51 -6.58 -9.55 7.01
CA TYR A 51 -6.89 -8.78 5.82
C TYR A 51 -6.83 -9.67 4.56
N TRP A 52 -5.76 -10.46 4.41
CA TRP A 52 -5.58 -11.33 3.27
C TRP A 52 -6.68 -12.39 3.18
N ALA A 53 -7.04 -13.02 4.30
CA ALA A 53 -8.12 -14.01 4.35
C ALA A 53 -9.47 -13.47 3.82
N LYS A 54 -9.72 -12.16 3.99
CA LYS A 54 -10.96 -11.50 3.52
C LYS A 54 -10.91 -11.08 2.05
N HIS A 55 -9.73 -10.74 1.53
CA HIS A 55 -9.61 -10.05 0.24
C HIS A 55 -8.82 -10.83 -0.83
N ALA A 56 -8.18 -11.95 -0.49
CA ALA A 56 -7.35 -12.72 -1.43
C ALA A 56 -8.08 -13.06 -2.74
N LEU A 57 -9.36 -13.42 -2.67
CA LEU A 57 -10.17 -13.75 -3.85
C LEU A 57 -10.37 -12.56 -4.80
N ALA A 58 -10.42 -11.34 -4.26
CA ALA A 58 -10.64 -10.12 -5.06
C ALA A 58 -9.35 -9.64 -5.74
N PHE A 59 -8.20 -9.85 -5.12
CA PHE A 59 -6.91 -9.39 -5.64
C PHE A 59 -6.23 -10.40 -6.57
N GLY A 60 -6.59 -11.67 -6.48
CA GLY A 60 -5.93 -12.72 -7.26
C GLY A 60 -4.48 -12.93 -6.81
N ALA A 61 -3.59 -13.26 -7.74
CA ALA A 61 -2.21 -13.62 -7.42
C ALA A 61 -1.28 -12.42 -7.18
N ASP A 62 -1.67 -11.21 -7.58
CA ASP A 62 -0.78 -10.04 -7.58
C ASP A 62 -1.36 -8.79 -6.87
N PRO A 63 -0.53 -8.03 -6.15
CA PRO A 63 0.84 -8.37 -5.78
C PRO A 63 0.87 -9.40 -4.64
N ARG A 64 1.86 -10.30 -4.69
CA ARG A 64 2.17 -11.27 -3.63
C ARG A 64 2.40 -10.62 -2.27
N PHE A 65 2.88 -9.38 -2.24
CA PHE A 65 3.30 -8.69 -1.02
C PHE A 65 2.26 -7.69 -0.54
N LEU A 66 2.09 -7.60 0.78
CA LEU A 66 1.32 -6.55 1.44
C LEU A 66 2.28 -5.62 2.19
N ALA A 67 2.06 -4.32 2.08
CA ALA A 67 2.72 -3.31 2.89
C ALA A 67 1.83 -2.94 4.07
N VAL A 68 2.30 -3.21 5.29
CA VAL A 68 1.52 -3.19 6.52
C VAL A 68 2.13 -2.20 7.49
N ASP A 69 1.33 -1.29 8.03
CA ASP A 69 1.78 -0.42 9.11
C ASP A 69 2.02 -1.25 10.37
N THR A 70 3.16 -1.03 11.00
CA THR A 70 3.61 -1.75 12.20
C THR A 70 3.85 -0.83 13.39
N SER A 71 4.30 0.39 13.14
CA SER A 71 4.54 1.40 14.17
C SER A 71 4.30 2.82 13.64
N THR A 72 4.10 3.75 14.56
CA THR A 72 4.23 5.19 14.28
C THR A 72 5.53 5.65 14.93
N LEU A 73 6.35 6.36 14.16
CA LEU A 73 7.68 6.79 14.56
C LEU A 73 7.67 8.30 14.83
N PHE A 74 8.51 8.74 15.75
CA PHE A 74 8.78 10.15 15.99
C PHE A 74 9.92 10.62 15.10
N ALA A 75 9.86 11.87 14.66
CA ALA A 75 10.93 12.45 13.85
C ALA A 75 12.31 12.40 14.50
N GLY A 76 12.36 12.48 15.84
CA GLY A 76 13.60 12.36 16.60
C GLY A 76 14.23 10.96 16.57
N GLU A 77 13.49 9.93 16.17
CA GLU A 77 14.01 8.56 16.00
C GLU A 77 14.70 8.38 14.65
N ILE A 78 14.49 9.29 13.69
CA ILE A 78 15.06 9.21 12.35
C ILE A 78 16.28 10.13 12.27
N GLN A 79 17.46 9.53 12.28
CA GLN A 79 18.71 10.25 12.07
C GLN A 79 18.71 10.91 10.68
N ASP A 80 19.16 12.16 10.58
CA ASP A 80 19.28 12.90 9.32
C ASP A 80 17.97 12.94 8.51
N LEU A 81 16.82 13.09 9.21
CA LEU A 81 15.49 13.08 8.60
C LEU A 81 15.34 14.11 7.47
N TYR A 82 15.81 15.34 7.65
CA TYR A 82 15.64 16.39 6.65
C TYR A 82 16.23 16.06 5.27
N PRO A 83 17.52 15.67 5.16
CA PRO A 83 18.05 15.10 3.92
C PRO A 83 17.16 14.00 3.32
N LYS A 84 16.69 13.05 4.14
CA LYS A 84 15.84 11.94 3.66
C LYS A 84 14.51 12.44 3.09
N LEU A 85 13.94 13.49 3.67
CA LEU A 85 12.72 14.12 3.19
C LEU A 85 12.93 14.82 1.83
N ILE A 86 13.98 15.62 1.67
CA ILE A 86 14.18 16.40 0.44
C ILE A 86 14.60 15.54 -0.76
N TYR A 87 15.20 14.36 -0.53
CA TYR A 87 15.61 13.42 -1.58
C TYR A 87 14.57 12.32 -1.87
N SER A 88 13.47 12.27 -1.11
CA SER A 88 12.42 11.29 -1.33
C SER A 88 11.57 11.63 -2.56
N GLU A 89 11.11 10.58 -3.26
CA GLU A 89 10.26 10.69 -4.45
C GLU A 89 8.79 11.01 -4.10
N THR A 90 8.41 10.90 -2.82
CA THR A 90 7.01 10.89 -2.38
C THR A 90 6.63 11.96 -1.38
N THR A 91 7.60 12.57 -0.68
CA THR A 91 7.46 13.58 0.41
C THR A 91 7.03 14.97 -0.06
N GLY A 92 6.28 15.06 -1.16
CA GLY A 92 5.79 16.33 -1.69
C GLY A 92 4.88 17.07 -0.69
N SER A 93 4.22 16.36 0.23
CA SER A 93 3.38 16.97 1.27
C SER A 93 4.20 17.82 2.26
N PHE A 94 5.42 17.40 2.57
CA PHE A 94 6.34 18.13 3.44
C PHE A 94 6.89 19.38 2.73
N LEU A 95 7.30 19.25 1.47
CA LEU A 95 7.88 20.36 0.70
C LEU A 95 6.88 21.46 0.33
N ASN A 96 5.61 21.11 0.15
CA ASN A 96 4.56 22.07 -0.20
C ASN A 96 4.01 22.87 1.00
N ARG A 97 4.47 22.57 2.23
CA ARG A 97 4.10 23.31 3.44
C ARG A 97 4.99 24.56 3.49
N GLY A 98 4.58 25.62 2.79
CA GLY A 98 5.37 26.82 2.43
C GLY A 98 6.02 27.65 3.55
N ASP A 99 5.96 27.19 4.80
CA ASP A 99 6.61 27.82 5.93
C ASP A 99 7.96 27.15 6.10
N HIS A 100 9.06 27.88 5.83
CA HIS A 100 10.44 27.39 5.89
C HIS A 100 10.94 27.05 7.31
N LYS A 101 10.03 26.62 8.19
CA LYS A 101 10.22 26.01 9.49
C LYS A 101 9.25 24.83 9.63
N GLY A 102 9.26 23.92 8.66
CA GLY A 102 8.46 22.69 8.70
C GLY A 102 8.67 21.97 10.02
N SER A 103 7.72 22.12 10.95
CA SER A 103 7.82 21.50 12.24
C SER A 103 7.70 20.00 12.05
N TYR A 104 8.75 19.25 12.40
CA TYR A 104 8.70 17.80 12.37
C TYR A 104 7.63 17.20 13.29
N SER A 105 7.05 18.01 14.19
CA SER A 105 5.96 17.62 15.09
C SER A 105 4.67 17.22 14.39
N GLU A 106 4.52 17.55 13.10
CA GLU A 106 3.33 17.26 12.29
C GLU A 106 3.61 16.23 11.18
N LEU A 107 4.75 15.53 11.27
CA LEU A 107 5.05 14.43 10.36
C LEU A 107 4.54 13.12 10.94
N ASP A 108 3.61 12.51 10.22
CA ASP A 108 3.21 11.13 10.50
C ASP A 108 4.24 10.21 9.83
N LEU A 109 5.14 9.64 10.63
CA LEU A 109 6.10 8.65 10.16
C LEU A 109 5.56 7.26 10.43
N HIS A 110 5.38 6.50 9.36
CA HIS A 110 4.86 5.14 9.38
C HIS A 110 6.01 4.14 9.25
N GLY A 111 6.12 3.23 10.21
CA GLY A 111 6.89 1.99 10.06
C GLY A 111 6.08 1.00 9.25
N ILE A 112 6.57 0.60 8.09
CA ILE A 112 5.89 -0.29 7.14
C ILE A 112 6.71 -1.55 6.95
N MET A 113 6.09 -2.71 7.17
CA MET A 113 6.71 -4.01 6.90
C MET A 113 6.06 -4.72 5.73
N ILE A 114 6.87 -5.54 5.04
CA ILE A 114 6.46 -6.26 3.84
C ILE A 114 6.11 -7.69 4.19
N TYR A 115 4.81 -7.99 4.17
CA TYR A 115 4.24 -9.30 4.44
C TYR A 115 4.14 -10.11 3.15
N ASP A 116 4.64 -11.33 3.16
CA ASP A 116 4.56 -12.26 2.05
C ASP A 116 3.35 -13.18 2.23
N THR A 117 2.36 -13.00 1.35
CA THR A 117 1.10 -13.79 1.42
C THR A 117 1.30 -15.27 1.13
N LYS A 118 2.43 -15.65 0.51
CA LYS A 118 2.76 -17.05 0.20
C LYS A 118 3.32 -17.78 1.41
N THR A 119 4.21 -17.14 2.17
CA THR A 119 4.82 -17.74 3.37
C THR A 119 3.98 -17.51 4.61
N GLY A 120 3.14 -16.48 4.61
CA GLY A 120 2.33 -16.10 5.76
C GLY A 120 3.10 -15.29 6.82
N HIS A 121 4.25 -14.71 6.44
CA HIS A 121 5.17 -14.02 7.34
C HIS A 121 5.75 -12.75 6.70
N PHE A 122 6.32 -11.87 7.53
CA PHE A 122 7.13 -10.77 7.03
C PHE A 122 8.42 -11.27 6.36
N VAL A 123 8.84 -10.60 5.29
CA VAL A 123 10.05 -10.96 4.52
C VAL A 123 11.35 -10.76 5.31
N SER A 124 11.33 -9.90 6.33
CA SER A 124 12.44 -9.65 7.26
C SER A 124 11.95 -8.94 8.53
N ASN A 125 12.81 -8.83 9.54
CA ASN A 125 12.55 -8.02 10.74
C ASN A 125 12.82 -6.53 10.52
N GLN A 126 13.35 -6.14 9.36
CA GLN A 126 13.54 -4.74 8.96
C GLN A 126 12.30 -4.26 8.19
N GLY A 127 11.80 -3.09 8.57
CA GLY A 127 10.75 -2.35 7.86
C GLY A 127 11.30 -1.14 7.11
N TYR A 128 10.40 -0.38 6.53
CA TYR A 128 10.62 0.88 5.83
C TYR A 128 9.93 2.01 6.57
N VAL A 129 10.57 3.18 6.60
CA VAL A 129 9.93 4.40 7.08
C VAL A 129 9.29 5.12 5.91
N SER A 130 8.05 5.55 6.09
CA SER A 130 7.30 6.31 5.09
C SER A 130 6.66 7.53 5.75
N VAL A 131 6.57 8.64 5.03
CA VAL A 131 5.95 9.88 5.53
C VAL A 131 4.58 10.04 4.90
N ASP A 132 4.59 10.12 3.57
CA ASP A 132 3.38 10.01 2.78
C ASP A 132 3.15 8.53 2.51
N THR A 133 1.94 8.04 2.76
CA THR A 133 1.56 6.66 2.42
C THR A 133 0.68 6.65 1.18
N PRO A 134 0.74 5.59 0.36
CA PRO A 134 -0.15 5.48 -0.78
C PRO A 134 -1.59 5.22 -0.30
N PRO A 135 -2.63 5.44 -1.13
CA PRO A 135 -4.00 5.10 -0.74
C PRO A 135 -4.14 3.63 -0.35
N ARG A 136 -4.89 3.34 0.72
CA ARG A 136 -5.16 1.96 1.14
C ARG A 136 -5.78 1.15 -0.02
N GLY A 137 -5.27 -0.06 -0.21
CA GLY A 137 -5.66 -0.96 -1.28
C GLY A 137 -4.88 -0.75 -2.58
N SER A 138 -4.14 0.35 -2.74
CA SER A 138 -3.31 0.56 -3.93
C SER A 138 -1.97 -0.17 -3.84
N VAL A 139 -1.31 -0.34 -4.99
CA VAL A 139 0.00 -1.00 -5.09
C VAL A 139 1.08 0.06 -5.30
N ALA A 140 2.10 0.02 -4.45
CA ALA A 140 3.19 0.98 -4.48
C ALA A 140 4.53 0.29 -4.18
N ARG A 141 5.62 1.00 -4.49
CA ARG A 141 6.99 0.53 -4.23
C ARG A 141 7.47 0.94 -2.83
N PHE A 142 7.98 -0.03 -2.09
CA PHE A 142 8.70 0.15 -0.82
C PHE A 142 10.05 -0.56 -0.91
N GLY A 143 11.12 0.20 -1.14
CA GLY A 143 12.44 -0.35 -1.45
C GLY A 143 12.37 -1.25 -2.70
N PRO A 144 12.79 -2.53 -2.62
CA PRO A 144 12.76 -3.46 -3.74
C PRO A 144 11.39 -4.13 -3.95
N TYR A 145 10.39 -3.87 -3.09
CA TYR A 145 9.11 -4.58 -3.12
C TYR A 145 8.02 -3.74 -3.78
N LEU A 146 7.26 -4.34 -4.70
CA LEU A 146 5.94 -3.86 -5.09
C LEU A 146 4.91 -4.55 -4.21
N ALA A 147 4.20 -3.77 -3.40
CA ALA A 147 3.30 -4.29 -2.38
C ALA A 147 1.99 -3.52 -2.35
N ARG A 148 0.90 -4.24 -2.06
CA ARG A 148 -0.41 -3.63 -1.83
C ARG A 148 -0.41 -3.03 -0.43
N TYR A 149 -0.58 -1.71 -0.33
CA TYR A 149 -0.63 -1.06 0.97
C TYR A 149 -1.97 -1.29 1.64
N ILE A 150 -1.94 -1.82 2.86
CA ILE A 150 -3.15 -2.15 3.62
C ILE A 150 -3.30 -1.29 4.89
N GLY A 151 -2.33 -0.41 5.15
CA GLY A 151 -2.21 0.30 6.42
C GLY A 151 -2.13 -0.67 7.59
N TRP A 152 -2.87 -0.39 8.66
CA TRP A 152 -2.97 -1.24 9.85
C TRP A 152 -3.76 -2.55 9.68
N GLY A 153 -4.15 -2.93 8.46
CA GLY A 153 -4.92 -4.14 8.15
C GLY A 153 -6.42 -3.95 8.12
#